data_AF-A0A7G5DUB4-F1
#
_entry.id   AF-A0A7G5DUB4-F1
#
_cell.length_a   1.000
_cell.length_b   1.000
_cell.length_c   1.000
_cell.angle_alpha   90.00
_cell.angle_beta   90.00
_cell.angle_gamma   90.00
#
_symmetry.space_group_name_H-M   'P 1'
#
loop_
_entity.id
_entity.type
_entity.pdbx_description
1 polymer ?
#
loop_
_entity_poly.entity_id
_entity_poly.type
_entity_poly.pdbx_seq_one_letter_code
_entity_poly.pdbx_strand_id
1 'polypeptide(L)'
;MSDIDYPYSQGDRLEERNTYFYSQYHGAAFFPAWRASRQAALMQLPPAQAVPLPVAAERNAHHVDTAALLADLLHAAADAPSKRRLAERLLQRFEVSKRLHRRYDANYKAVADSGYDDLELYLQFAALCLHLSEQPGALPFLNGLLKVIDSLISILPRLSPAQGAQLAWLIAAEQDWVARIASQANVELAP
;
A
#
# COMPACT_ATOMS: atom_id res chain seq x y z
N MET A 1 -2.58 16.09 -25.36
CA MET A 1 -2.74 15.90 -23.90
C MET A 1 -1.38 16.11 -23.29
N SER A 2 -1.27 16.93 -22.25
CA SER A 2 0.00 17.18 -21.57
C SER A 2 0.48 15.86 -20.97
N ASP A 3 1.59 15.33 -21.49
CA ASP A 3 2.23 14.14 -20.95
C ASP A 3 2.92 14.57 -19.65
N ILE A 4 2.25 14.35 -18.52
CA ILE A 4 2.82 14.65 -17.21
C ILE A 4 3.62 13.44 -16.74
N ASP A 5 4.77 13.68 -16.12
CA ASP A 5 5.53 12.62 -15.49
C ASP A 5 4.84 12.14 -14.20
N TYR A 6 4.96 10.85 -13.87
CA TYR A 6 4.48 10.26 -12.63
C TYR A 6 5.67 9.96 -11.71
N PRO A 7 6.11 10.92 -10.87
CA PRO A 7 7.38 10.81 -10.15
C PRO A 7 7.31 9.85 -8.94
N TYR A 8 6.11 9.51 -8.49
CA TYR A 8 5.90 8.85 -7.21
C TYR A 8 6.38 7.40 -7.18
N SER A 9 6.49 6.74 -8.34
CA SER A 9 7.00 5.38 -8.47
C SER A 9 8.44 5.31 -9.01
N GLN A 10 9.15 6.44 -9.11
CA GLN A 10 10.51 6.52 -9.67
C GLN A 10 11.57 6.55 -8.57
N GLY A 11 12.77 6.02 -8.83
CA GLY A 11 13.87 5.96 -7.85
C GLY A 11 13.63 4.97 -6.71
N ASP A 12 14.47 4.97 -5.69
CA ASP A 12 14.30 4.10 -4.52
C ASP A 12 13.48 4.81 -3.44
N ARG A 13 12.16 4.58 -3.39
CA ARG A 13 11.25 5.28 -2.46
C ARG A 13 11.23 4.71 -1.06
N LEU A 14 11.84 3.56 -0.83
CA LEU A 14 12.11 3.08 0.53
C LEU A 14 13.25 3.89 1.16
N GLU A 15 14.27 4.25 0.39
CA GLU A 15 15.38 5.10 0.85
C GLU A 15 15.07 6.61 0.72
N GLU A 16 14.62 7.03 -0.46
CA GLU A 16 14.26 8.40 -0.83
C GLU A 16 12.73 8.61 -0.76
N ARG A 17 12.22 8.73 0.47
CA ARG A 17 10.79 8.86 0.73
C ARG A 17 10.12 9.93 -0.15
N ASN A 18 8.94 9.63 -0.66
CA ASN A 18 8.12 10.64 -1.34
C ASN A 18 7.66 11.74 -0.39
N THR A 19 7.90 13.00 -0.77
CA THR A 19 7.39 14.21 -0.11
C THR A 19 6.11 14.70 -0.79
N TYR A 20 5.00 14.02 -0.52
CA TYR A 20 3.67 14.39 -1.06
C TYR A 20 3.16 15.79 -0.63
N PHE A 21 3.88 16.53 0.23
CA PHE A 21 3.51 17.89 0.64
C PHE A 21 3.50 18.90 -0.50
N TYR A 22 4.27 18.66 -1.56
CA TYR A 22 4.40 19.56 -2.71
C TYR A 22 3.87 18.94 -4.01
N SER A 23 3.02 17.90 -3.92
CA SER A 23 2.42 17.29 -5.10
C SER A 23 1.55 18.31 -5.83
N GLN A 24 1.88 18.59 -7.09
CA GLN A 24 1.10 19.48 -7.92
C GLN A 24 -0.25 18.82 -8.26
N TYR A 25 -1.33 19.61 -8.21
CA TYR A 25 -2.62 19.15 -8.69
C TYR A 25 -2.62 19.12 -10.22
N HIS A 26 -2.55 17.92 -10.78
CA HIS A 26 -2.55 17.72 -12.24
C HIS A 26 -3.95 17.44 -12.82
N GLY A 27 -5.00 17.44 -11.98
CA GLY A 27 -6.37 17.17 -12.40
C GLY A 27 -6.51 15.85 -13.18
N ALA A 28 -7.31 15.86 -14.24
CA ALA A 28 -7.59 14.67 -15.05
C ALA A 28 -6.34 14.03 -15.69
N ALA A 29 -5.26 14.79 -15.92
CA ALA A 29 -4.02 14.27 -16.47
C ALA A 29 -3.28 13.31 -15.51
N PHE A 30 -3.62 13.32 -14.21
CA PHE A 30 -3.07 12.37 -13.24
C PHE A 30 -3.40 10.92 -13.58
N PHE A 31 -4.63 10.64 -14.00
CA PHE A 31 -5.10 9.28 -14.25
C PHE A 31 -4.34 8.54 -15.36
N PRO A 32 -4.13 9.10 -16.57
CA PRO A 32 -3.34 8.41 -17.59
C PRO A 32 -1.88 8.21 -17.15
N ALA A 33 -1.26 9.18 -16.47
CA ALA A 33 0.12 9.05 -15.97
C ALA A 33 0.24 7.97 -14.89
N TRP A 34 -0.69 7.94 -13.93
CA TRP A 34 -0.82 6.90 -12.92
C TRP A 34 -1.00 5.52 -13.59
N ARG A 35 -1.93 5.40 -14.55
CA ARG A 35 -2.18 4.14 -15.27
C ARG A 35 -0.95 3.66 -16.04
N ALA A 36 -0.26 4.56 -16.74
CA ALA A 36 0.96 4.26 -17.48
C ALA A 36 2.07 3.70 -16.56
N SER A 37 2.25 4.30 -15.36
CA SER A 37 3.17 3.78 -14.33
C SER A 37 2.84 2.32 -13.95
N ARG A 38 1.56 2.01 -13.71
CA ARG A 38 1.12 0.64 -13.37
C ARG A 38 1.30 -0.33 -14.52
N GLN A 39 0.96 0.08 -15.75
CA GLN A 39 1.15 -0.75 -16.94
C GLN A 39 2.62 -1.07 -17.18
N ALA A 40 3.51 -0.08 -17.02
CA ALA A 40 4.95 -0.27 -17.13
C ALA A 40 5.50 -1.27 -16.09
N ALA A 41 4.97 -1.25 -14.87
CA ALA A 41 5.31 -2.23 -13.85
C ALA A 41 4.79 -3.63 -14.22
N LEU A 42 3.52 -3.75 -14.62
CA LEU A 42 2.89 -5.02 -14.99
C LEU A 42 3.60 -5.74 -16.13
N MET A 43 4.18 -5.01 -17.10
CA MET A 43 4.98 -5.61 -18.19
C MET A 43 6.25 -6.33 -17.70
N GLN A 44 6.73 -6.01 -16.49
CA GLN A 44 7.93 -6.59 -15.90
C GLN A 44 7.62 -7.66 -14.83
N LEU A 45 6.38 -7.72 -14.37
CA LEU A 45 5.96 -8.58 -13.27
C LEU A 45 5.50 -9.97 -13.77
N PRO A 46 5.67 -11.01 -12.95
CA PRO A 46 5.05 -12.31 -13.22
C PRO A 46 3.51 -12.24 -13.23
N PRO A 47 2.84 -13.28 -13.72
CA PRO A 47 1.37 -13.37 -13.67
C PRO A 47 0.84 -13.14 -12.25
N ALA A 48 -0.26 -12.39 -12.15
CA ALA A 48 -0.85 -11.98 -10.89
C ALA A 48 -1.24 -13.19 -10.01
N GLN A 49 -0.86 -13.12 -8.73
CA GLN A 49 -1.23 -14.08 -7.70
C GLN A 49 -1.67 -13.34 -6.44
N ALA A 50 -2.78 -13.75 -5.83
CA ALA A 50 -3.26 -13.11 -4.60
C ALA A 50 -2.22 -13.16 -3.47
N VAL A 51 -2.17 -12.10 -2.66
CA VAL A 51 -1.36 -12.10 -1.43
C VAL A 51 -1.91 -13.18 -0.50
N PRO A 52 -1.10 -14.16 -0.07
CA PRO A 52 -1.57 -15.19 0.85
C PRO A 52 -1.92 -14.57 2.19
N LEU A 53 -2.98 -15.07 2.84
CA LEU A 53 -3.28 -14.68 4.20
C LEU A 53 -2.16 -15.16 5.13
N PRO A 54 -1.51 -14.27 5.89
CA PRO A 54 -0.38 -14.65 6.73
C PRO A 54 -0.86 -15.41 7.96
N VAL A 55 -0.13 -16.47 8.34
CA VAL A 55 -0.48 -17.29 9.50
C VAL A 55 -0.48 -16.43 10.77
N ALA A 56 -1.54 -16.55 11.58
CA ALA A 56 -1.65 -15.85 12.85
C ALA A 56 -0.49 -16.25 13.78
N ALA A 57 0.33 -15.28 14.17
CA ALA A 57 1.42 -15.45 15.11
C ALA A 57 1.01 -15.00 16.52
N GLU A 58 1.67 -15.58 17.54
CA GLU A 58 1.45 -15.18 18.93
C GLU A 58 1.88 -13.73 19.17
N ARG A 59 1.05 -12.97 19.89
CA ARG A 59 1.34 -11.57 20.23
C ARG A 59 2.26 -11.50 21.44
N ASN A 60 3.36 -10.76 21.32
CA ASN A 60 4.21 -10.40 22.45
C ASN A 60 3.65 -9.17 23.20
N ALA A 61 3.67 -9.19 24.53
CA ALA A 61 3.09 -8.13 25.36
C ALA A 61 3.89 -6.80 25.35
N HIS A 62 5.18 -6.84 25.01
CA HIS A 62 6.10 -5.70 25.14
C HIS A 62 6.38 -4.94 23.84
N HIS A 63 6.11 -5.55 22.69
CA HIS A 63 6.34 -4.96 21.37
C HIS A 63 5.27 -5.44 20.40
N VAL A 64 4.89 -4.55 19.49
CA VAL A 64 4.00 -4.87 18.38
C VAL A 64 4.86 -5.41 17.25
N ASP A 65 4.84 -6.72 17.06
CA ASP A 65 5.33 -7.35 15.84
C ASP A 65 4.39 -7.00 14.68
N THR A 66 4.91 -6.36 13.64
CA THR A 66 4.09 -5.83 12.55
C THR A 66 3.49 -6.94 11.70
N ALA A 67 4.20 -8.07 11.51
CA ALA A 67 3.66 -9.20 10.78
C ALA A 67 2.52 -9.86 11.57
N ALA A 68 2.69 -10.05 12.88
CA ALA A 68 1.63 -10.57 13.75
C ALA A 68 0.41 -9.62 13.79
N LEU A 69 0.64 -8.31 13.82
CA LEU A 69 -0.43 -7.32 13.74
C LEU A 69 -1.17 -7.40 12.40
N LEU A 70 -0.46 -7.45 11.27
CA LEU A 70 -1.05 -7.56 9.93
C LEU A 70 -1.85 -8.86 9.79
N ALA A 71 -1.34 -9.98 10.27
CA ALA A 71 -2.05 -11.25 10.27
C ALA A 71 -3.35 -11.19 11.05
N ASP A 72 -3.32 -10.65 12.26
CA ASP A 72 -4.53 -10.50 13.06
C ASP A 72 -5.55 -9.52 12.42
N LEU A 73 -5.09 -8.45 11.76
CA LEU A 73 -5.97 -7.51 11.08
C LEU A 73 -6.61 -8.11 9.80
N LEU A 74 -5.83 -8.88 9.04
CA LEU A 74 -6.31 -9.55 7.82
C LEU A 74 -7.27 -10.71 8.11
N HIS A 75 -7.15 -11.36 9.28
CA HIS A 75 -8.08 -12.40 9.72
C HIS A 75 -9.34 -11.84 10.39
N ALA A 76 -9.31 -10.58 10.82
CA ALA A 76 -10.46 -9.97 11.47
C ALA A 76 -11.55 -9.58 10.46
N ALA A 77 -12.80 -9.60 10.91
CA ALA A 77 -13.89 -8.95 10.19
C ALA A 77 -13.56 -7.46 9.99
N ALA A 78 -13.75 -6.98 8.76
CA ALA A 78 -13.35 -5.63 8.36
C ALA A 78 -14.09 -4.51 9.11
N ASP A 79 -15.28 -4.81 9.65
CA ASP A 79 -16.13 -3.89 10.41
C ASP A 79 -15.84 -3.88 11.92
N ALA A 80 -14.92 -4.71 12.42
CA ALA A 80 -14.57 -4.79 13.83
C ALA A 80 -13.95 -3.46 14.33
N PRO A 81 -14.62 -2.69 15.22
CA PRO A 81 -14.20 -1.31 15.52
C PRO A 81 -12.82 -1.18 16.17
N SER A 82 -12.44 -2.14 17.03
CA SER A 82 -11.12 -2.16 17.67
C SER A 82 -10.00 -2.44 16.66
N LYS A 83 -10.25 -3.30 15.67
CA LYS A 83 -9.31 -3.66 14.61
C LYS A 83 -9.15 -2.52 13.61
N ARG A 84 -10.25 -1.85 13.25
CA ARG A 84 -10.26 -0.63 12.43
C ARG A 84 -9.30 0.44 12.99
N ARG A 85 -9.38 0.74 14.29
CA ARG A 85 -8.50 1.73 14.94
C ARG A 85 -7.01 1.33 14.87
N LEU A 86 -6.71 0.04 14.98
CA LEU A 86 -5.34 -0.47 14.86
C LEU A 86 -4.82 -0.35 13.42
N ALA A 87 -5.67 -0.64 12.43
CA ALA A 87 -5.34 -0.45 11.02
C ALA A 87 -5.10 1.04 10.69
N GLU A 88 -5.92 1.94 11.22
CA GLU A 88 -5.75 3.41 11.06
C GLU A 88 -4.44 3.90 11.69
N ARG A 89 -4.06 3.37 12.87
CA ARG A 89 -2.75 3.66 13.46
C ARG A 89 -1.61 3.19 12.57
N LEU A 90 -1.69 1.97 12.03
CA LEU A 90 -0.65 1.44 11.13
C LEU A 90 -0.56 2.28 9.84
N LEU A 91 -1.71 2.65 9.26
CA LEU A 91 -1.79 3.56 8.13
C LEU A 91 -1.10 4.89 8.44
N GLN A 92 -1.43 5.53 9.58
CA GLN A 92 -0.80 6.78 9.99
C GLN A 92 0.72 6.64 10.12
N ARG A 93 1.22 5.54 10.69
CA ARG A 93 2.65 5.27 10.80
C ARG A 93 3.30 5.19 9.42
N PHE A 94 2.72 4.41 8.52
CA PHE A 94 3.20 4.33 7.15
C PHE A 94 3.15 5.69 6.45
N GLU A 95 2.10 6.49 6.62
CA GLU A 95 2.00 7.79 5.97
C GLU A 95 3.07 8.79 6.41
N VAL A 96 3.51 8.74 7.67
CA VAL A 96 4.54 9.62 8.22
C VAL A 96 5.95 9.16 7.82
N SER A 97 6.27 7.88 7.97
CA SER A 97 7.62 7.37 7.73
C SER A 97 7.87 6.92 6.28
N LYS A 98 6.81 6.56 5.55
CA LYS A 98 6.83 5.78 4.30
C LYS A 98 7.47 4.40 4.45
N ARG A 99 7.60 3.92 5.68
CA ARG A 99 8.33 2.70 6.04
C ARG A 99 7.54 1.88 7.07
N LEU A 100 7.43 0.59 6.80
CA LEU A 100 6.90 -0.38 7.74
C LEU A 100 8.06 -1.07 8.45
N HIS A 101 8.18 -0.81 9.75
CA HIS A 101 9.20 -1.44 10.57
C HIS A 101 8.72 -2.80 11.06
N ARG A 102 9.63 -3.75 11.27
CA ARG A 102 9.26 -5.06 11.81
C ARG A 102 8.63 -4.99 13.20
N ARG A 103 9.03 -3.98 14.00
CA ARG A 103 8.54 -3.81 15.36
C ARG A 103 8.24 -2.35 15.70
N TYR A 104 7.16 -2.16 16.43
CA TYR A 104 6.81 -0.89 17.08
C TYR A 104 6.67 -1.08 18.61
N ASP A 105 6.95 -0.03 19.38
CA ASP A 105 6.69 -0.01 20.82
C ASP A 105 5.18 0.21 21.12
N ALA A 106 4.81 0.24 22.40
CA ALA A 106 3.43 0.45 22.83
C ALA A 106 2.82 1.79 22.36
N ASN A 107 3.65 2.77 22.04
CA ASN A 107 3.26 4.07 21.49
C ASN A 107 3.33 4.11 19.96
N TYR A 108 3.46 2.96 19.30
CA TYR A 108 3.62 2.81 17.86
C TYR A 108 4.89 3.50 17.31
N LYS A 109 5.91 3.78 18.13
CA LYS A 109 7.21 4.27 17.65
C LYS A 109 8.03 3.09 17.15
N ALA A 110 8.76 3.28 16.04
CA ALA A 110 9.62 2.23 15.50
C ALA A 110 10.68 1.85 16.54
N VAL A 111 10.82 0.55 16.81
CA VAL A 111 11.88 0.04 17.68
C VAL A 111 13.21 0.16 16.94
N ALA A 112 14.24 0.68 17.61
CA ALA A 112 15.59 0.77 17.05
C ALA A 112 16.05 -0.59 16.52
N ASP A 113 16.76 -0.58 15.39
CA ASP A 113 17.33 -1.77 14.75
C ASP A 113 16.33 -2.87 14.34
N SER A 114 15.02 -2.57 14.33
CA SER A 114 14.03 -3.52 13.81
C SER A 114 14.03 -3.64 12.27
N GLY A 115 14.64 -2.68 11.59
CA GLY A 115 14.69 -2.61 10.12
C GLY A 115 13.31 -2.36 9.48
N TYR A 116 13.32 -2.09 8.19
CA TYR A 116 12.14 -1.79 7.35
C TYR A 116 12.26 -2.39 5.94
N ASP A 117 13.19 -3.32 5.78
CA ASP A 117 13.58 -4.02 4.54
C ASP A 117 12.75 -5.28 4.26
N ASP A 118 11.81 -5.62 5.15
CA ASP A 118 10.90 -6.74 4.96
C ASP A 118 9.75 -6.36 4.03
N LEU A 119 9.91 -6.68 2.74
CA LEU A 119 8.95 -6.32 1.69
C LEU A 119 7.59 -7.02 1.82
N GLU A 120 7.54 -8.15 2.54
CA GLU A 120 6.30 -8.86 2.83
C GLU A 120 5.34 -7.99 3.66
N LEU A 121 5.87 -7.18 4.58
CA LEU A 121 5.08 -6.24 5.37
C LEU A 121 4.34 -5.23 4.50
N TYR A 122 4.96 -4.78 3.40
CA TYR A 122 4.37 -3.79 2.48
C TYR A 122 3.28 -4.43 1.61
N LEU A 123 3.48 -5.67 1.16
CA LEU A 123 2.48 -6.42 0.40
C LEU A 123 1.25 -6.74 1.26
N GLN A 124 1.46 -7.18 2.49
CA GLN A 124 0.39 -7.44 3.46
C GLN A 124 -0.33 -6.15 3.89
N PHE A 125 0.39 -5.05 4.03
CA PHE A 125 -0.23 -3.74 4.31
C PHE A 125 -1.08 -3.25 3.13
N ALA A 126 -0.64 -3.45 1.88
CA ALA A 126 -1.44 -3.17 0.69
C ALA A 126 -2.71 -4.04 0.67
N ALA A 127 -2.59 -5.34 0.98
CA ALA A 127 -3.74 -6.24 1.11
C ALA A 127 -4.70 -5.79 2.23
N LEU A 128 -4.19 -5.30 3.36
CA LEU A 128 -5.01 -4.74 4.44
C LEU A 128 -5.79 -3.50 3.98
N CYS A 129 -5.18 -2.63 3.17
CA CYS A 129 -5.88 -1.47 2.60
C CYS A 129 -7.05 -1.91 1.71
N LEU A 130 -6.86 -2.95 0.89
CA LEU A 130 -7.93 -3.55 0.08
C LEU A 130 -9.02 -4.22 0.94
N HIS A 131 -8.64 -4.92 2.00
CA HIS A 131 -9.57 -5.55 2.95
C HIS A 131 -10.55 -4.54 3.57
N LEU A 132 -10.14 -3.28 3.70
CA LEU A 132 -10.94 -2.20 4.26
C LEU A 132 -11.69 -1.37 3.20
N SER A 133 -11.60 -1.73 1.92
CA SER A 133 -12.09 -0.92 0.80
C SER A 133 -13.61 -0.76 0.69
N GLU A 134 -14.38 -1.68 1.27
CA GLU A 134 -15.85 -1.64 1.32
C GLU A 134 -16.39 -1.01 2.61
N GLN A 135 -15.51 -0.61 3.52
CA GLN A 135 -15.92 0.00 4.78
C GLN A 135 -16.17 1.51 4.63
N PRO A 136 -17.07 2.10 5.42
CA PRO A 136 -17.24 3.56 5.45
C PRO A 136 -15.91 4.28 5.70
N GLY A 137 -15.70 5.41 5.00
CA GLY A 137 -14.48 6.21 5.16
C GLY A 137 -13.20 5.50 4.74
N ALA A 138 -13.23 4.65 3.71
CA ALA A 138 -12.05 3.90 3.24
C ALA A 138 -11.07 4.70 2.37
N LEU A 139 -11.37 5.93 1.96
CA LEU A 139 -10.48 6.75 1.11
C LEU A 139 -9.06 6.95 1.67
N PRO A 140 -8.82 7.10 2.99
CA PRO A 140 -7.47 7.11 3.54
C PRO A 140 -6.71 5.81 3.27
N PHE A 141 -7.39 4.66 3.24
CA PHE A 141 -6.77 3.38 2.89
C PHE A 141 -6.49 3.28 1.39
N LEU A 142 -7.32 3.84 0.51
CA LEU A 142 -7.00 3.96 -0.92
C LEU A 142 -5.74 4.81 -1.12
N ASN A 143 -5.62 5.93 -0.41
CA ASN A 143 -4.41 6.76 -0.43
C ASN A 143 -3.18 6.00 0.09
N GLY A 144 -3.35 5.21 1.15
CA GLY A 144 -2.33 4.30 1.66
C GLY A 144 -1.89 3.27 0.62
N LEU A 145 -2.86 2.65 -0.06
CA LEU A 145 -2.66 1.67 -1.13
C LEU A 145 -1.85 2.25 -2.29
N LEU A 146 -2.23 3.43 -2.80
CA LEU A 146 -1.52 4.15 -3.86
C LEU A 146 -0.04 4.35 -3.50
N LYS A 147 0.21 4.84 -2.29
CA LYS A 147 1.57 5.15 -1.80
C LYS A 147 2.44 3.91 -1.60
N VAL A 148 1.86 2.81 -1.10
CA VAL A 148 2.63 1.56 -0.91
C VAL A 148 2.90 0.87 -2.23
N ILE A 149 1.95 0.87 -3.16
CA ILE A 149 2.17 0.36 -4.53
C ILE A 149 3.23 1.21 -5.24
N ASP A 150 3.16 2.55 -5.15
CA ASP A 150 4.18 3.44 -5.69
C ASP A 150 5.58 3.07 -5.17
N SER A 151 5.69 2.80 -3.86
CA SER A 151 6.95 2.44 -3.22
C SER A 151 7.46 1.06 -3.66
N LEU A 152 6.57 0.08 -3.83
CA LEU A 152 6.91 -1.27 -4.31
C LEU A 152 7.32 -1.26 -5.80
N ILE A 153 6.66 -0.46 -6.64
CA ILE A 153 7.03 -0.28 -8.05
C ILE A 153 8.43 0.35 -8.15
N SER A 154 8.73 1.30 -7.28
CA SER A 154 10.01 2.01 -7.31
C SER A 154 11.22 1.09 -7.02
N ILE A 155 10.98 -0.04 -6.34
CA ILE A 155 12.00 -1.02 -5.97
C ILE A 155 11.75 -2.40 -6.60
N LEU A 156 11.07 -2.46 -7.76
CA LEU A 156 10.78 -3.71 -8.49
C LEU A 156 11.95 -4.72 -8.51
N PRO A 157 13.21 -4.32 -8.81
CA PRO A 157 14.33 -5.28 -8.86
C PRO A 157 14.65 -5.97 -7.53
N ARG A 158 14.13 -5.50 -6.40
CA ARG A 158 14.31 -6.10 -5.07
C ARG A 158 13.26 -7.16 -4.74
N LEU A 159 12.16 -7.23 -5.50
CA LEU A 159 11.11 -8.20 -5.25
C LEU A 159 11.52 -9.57 -5.77
N SER A 160 11.25 -10.61 -4.97
CA SER A 160 11.27 -11.97 -5.48
C SER A 160 10.15 -12.19 -6.52
N PRO A 161 10.22 -13.24 -7.36
CA PRO A 161 9.14 -13.54 -8.32
C PRO A 161 7.77 -13.70 -7.66
N ALA A 162 7.70 -14.33 -6.49
CA ALA A 162 6.45 -14.49 -5.75
C ALA A 162 5.88 -13.14 -5.28
N GLN A 163 6.73 -12.27 -4.73
CA GLN A 163 6.36 -10.92 -4.33
C GLN A 163 5.95 -10.05 -5.54
N GLY A 164 6.59 -10.27 -6.69
CA GLY A 164 6.22 -9.62 -7.95
C GLY A 164 4.82 -10.03 -8.43
N ALA A 165 4.49 -11.32 -8.39
CA ALA A 165 3.16 -11.84 -8.71
C ALA A 165 2.08 -11.24 -7.79
N GLN A 166 2.41 -11.08 -6.50
CA GLN A 166 1.55 -10.45 -5.51
C GLN A 166 1.34 -8.95 -5.79
N LEU A 167 2.41 -8.23 -6.13
CA LEU A 167 2.29 -6.83 -6.54
C LEU A 167 1.43 -6.69 -7.80
N ALA A 168 1.55 -7.58 -8.77
CA ALA A 168 0.71 -7.54 -9.97
C ALA A 168 -0.78 -7.71 -9.64
N TRP A 169 -1.12 -8.60 -8.70
CA TRP A 169 -2.48 -8.73 -8.20
C TRP A 169 -2.97 -7.48 -7.47
N LEU A 170 -2.12 -6.89 -6.62
CA LEU A 170 -2.43 -5.64 -5.90
C LEU A 170 -2.65 -4.46 -6.85
N ILE A 171 -1.88 -4.34 -7.92
CA ILE A 171 -2.04 -3.31 -8.95
C ILE A 171 -3.40 -3.45 -9.65
N ALA A 172 -3.79 -4.67 -10.02
CA ALA A 172 -5.10 -4.90 -10.63
C ALA A 172 -6.25 -4.49 -9.67
N ALA A 173 -6.16 -4.90 -8.40
CA ALA A 173 -7.15 -4.54 -7.39
C ALA A 173 -7.18 -3.03 -7.08
N GLU A 174 -6.04 -2.34 -7.08
CA GLU A 174 -5.94 -0.88 -6.98
C GLU A 174 -6.69 -0.21 -8.15
N GLN A 175 -6.48 -0.70 -9.37
CA GLN A 175 -7.14 -0.16 -10.56
C GLN A 175 -8.65 -0.32 -10.52
N ASP A 176 -9.15 -1.49 -10.10
CA ASP A 176 -10.57 -1.75 -9.92
C ASP A 176 -11.18 -0.82 -8.85
N TRP A 177 -10.48 -0.62 -7.74
CA TRP A 177 -10.95 0.28 -6.68
C TRP A 177 -11.00 1.74 -7.17
N VAL A 178 -9.95 2.23 -7.83
CA VAL A 178 -9.94 3.59 -8.41
C VAL A 178 -11.07 3.77 -9.42
N ALA A 179 -11.31 2.79 -10.29
CA ALA A 179 -12.41 2.84 -11.27
C ALA A 179 -13.79 2.94 -10.60
N ARG A 180 -14.02 2.15 -9.54
CA ARG A 180 -15.25 2.20 -8.75
C ARG A 180 -15.47 3.57 -8.11
N ILE A 181 -14.45 4.15 -7.48
CA ILE A 181 -14.54 5.48 -6.86
C ILE A 181 -14.76 6.57 -7.91
N ALA A 182 -14.07 6.50 -9.05
CA ALA A 182 -14.23 7.47 -10.13
C ALA A 182 -15.67 7.44 -10.69
N SER A 183 -16.24 6.25 -10.88
CA SER A 183 -17.64 6.08 -11.29
C SER A 183 -18.61 6.68 -10.27
N GLN A 184 -18.42 6.43 -8.97
CA GLN A 184 -19.26 7.02 -7.91
C GLN A 184 -19.15 8.55 -7.83
N ALA A 185 -17.99 9.10 -8.18
CA ALA A 185 -17.74 10.54 -8.20
C ALA A 185 -18.13 11.22 -9.53
N ASN A 186 -18.66 10.49 -10.52
CA ASN A 186 -18.90 10.96 -11.89
C ASN A 186 -17.66 11.58 -12.55
N VAL A 187 -16.49 10.98 -12.29
CA VAL A 187 -15.22 11.36 -12.92
C VAL A 187 -14.91 10.36 -14.04
N GLU A 188 -14.80 10.85 -15.27
CA GLU A 188 -14.33 10.02 -16.37
C GLU A 188 -12.83 9.80 -16.26
N LEU A 189 -12.44 8.53 -16.12
CA LEU A 189 -11.06 8.11 -16.28
C LEU A 189 -10.76 8.10 -17.78
N ALA A 190 -10.11 9.15 -18.29
CA ALA A 190 -9.63 9.18 -19.67
C ALA A 190 -8.89 7.85 -19.99
N PRO A 191 -9.09 7.26 -21.19
CA PRO A 191 -8.53 5.96 -21.56
C PRO A 191 -7.00 5.91 -21.49
#